data_AF-A0A316H379-F1
#
_entry.id   AF-A0A316H379-F1
#
_cell.length_a   1.000
_cell.length_b   1.000
_cell.length_c   1.000
_cell.angle_alpha   90.00
_cell.angle_beta   90.00
_cell.angle_gamma   90.00
#
_symmetry.space_group_name_H-M   'P 1'
#
loop_
_entity.id
_entity.type
_entity.pdbx_description
1 polymer ?
#
loop_
_entity_poly.entity_id
_entity_poly.type
_entity_poly.pdbx_seq_one_letter_code
_entity_poly.pdbx_strand_id
1 'polypeptide(L)'
;MFGTTGANPKLLLPITGAVEAATGLLLLIAPSILVELLLGEPLGSPAGITVARVTGAALLTLGIACWLARQDAASRAAKGLIVAMLLYNVAVVAVLVIAWTREGLSGIGLLPVVLAHAVLAAWCVAGLLMRAGS
;
A
#
# COMPACT_ATOMS: atom_id res chain seq x y z
N MET A 1 -6.93 22.16 22.18
CA MET A 1 -7.94 21.11 21.95
C MET A 1 -7.49 20.31 20.74
N PHE A 2 -6.51 19.41 20.92
CA PHE A 2 -6.09 18.48 19.87
C PHE A 2 -7.14 17.40 19.81
N GLY A 3 -8.01 17.48 18.80
CA GLY A 3 -8.93 16.40 18.50
C GLY A 3 -8.10 15.15 18.25
N THR A 4 -8.26 14.16 19.12
CA THR A 4 -7.92 12.79 18.79
C THR A 4 -8.73 12.43 17.55
N THR A 5 -8.14 12.56 16.36
CA THR A 5 -8.57 11.89 15.14
C THR A 5 -8.38 10.41 15.39
N GLY A 6 -9.24 9.85 16.24
CA GLY A 6 -9.33 8.42 16.50
C GLY A 6 -9.48 7.75 15.16
N ALA A 7 -8.46 6.97 14.79
CA ALA A 7 -8.41 6.11 13.63
C ALA A 7 -9.81 5.55 13.32
N ASN A 8 -10.52 6.10 12.34
CA ASN A 8 -11.86 5.62 12.01
C ASN A 8 -11.70 4.36 11.14
N PRO A 9 -11.96 3.15 11.67
CA PRO A 9 -11.73 1.90 10.93
C PRO A 9 -12.64 1.79 9.69
N LYS A 10 -13.73 2.56 9.61
CA LYS A 10 -14.63 2.60 8.45
C LYS A 10 -14.02 3.30 7.23
N LEU A 11 -13.05 4.20 7.45
CA LEU A 11 -12.37 4.94 6.37
C LEU A 11 -11.10 4.23 5.86
N LEU A 12 -10.58 3.28 6.63
CA LEU A 12 -9.29 2.63 6.39
C LEU A 12 -9.27 1.88 5.04
N LEU A 13 -10.21 0.94 4.84
CA LEU A 13 -10.33 0.15 3.62
C LEU A 13 -10.60 0.98 2.35
N PRO A 14 -11.57 1.93 2.32
CA PRO A 14 -11.83 2.71 1.12
C PRO A 14 -10.68 3.67 0.74
N ILE A 15 -10.04 4.32 1.72
CA ILE A 15 -8.91 5.23 1.42
C ILE A 15 -7.72 4.43 0.89
N THR A 16 -7.34 3.37 1.60
CA THR A 16 -6.21 2.53 1.20
C THR A 16 -6.48 1.88 -0.15
N GLY A 17 -7.68 1.34 -0.35
CA GLY A 17 -8.07 0.72 -1.62
C GLY A 17 -8.03 1.68 -2.82
N ALA A 18 -8.40 2.96 -2.64
CA ALA A 18 -8.30 3.96 -3.70
C ALA A 18 -6.86 4.31 -4.04
N VAL A 19 -6.00 4.48 -3.03
CA VAL A 19 -4.57 4.76 -3.23
C VAL A 19 -3.89 3.59 -3.94
N GLU A 20 -4.11 2.35 -3.48
CA GLU A 20 -3.54 1.15 -4.10
C GLU A 20 -4.05 0.96 -5.54
N ALA A 21 -5.32 1.26 -5.81
CA ALA A 21 -5.87 1.18 -7.17
C ALA A 21 -5.22 2.20 -8.10
N ALA A 22 -5.02 3.44 -7.64
CA ALA A 22 -4.36 4.48 -8.43
C ALA A 22 -2.88 4.13 -8.72
N THR A 23 -2.15 3.68 -7.69
CA THR A 23 -0.77 3.21 -7.82
C THR A 23 -0.68 2.01 -8.77
N GLY A 24 -1.58 1.04 -8.61
CA GLY A 24 -1.66 -0.14 -9.47
C GLY A 24 -1.93 0.19 -10.92
N LEU A 25 -2.84 1.14 -11.18
CA LEU A 25 -3.12 1.63 -12.53
C LEU A 25 -1.89 2.32 -13.15
N LEU A 26 -1.19 3.13 -12.37
CA LEU A 26 0.01 3.82 -12.85
C LEU A 26 1.14 2.83 -13.17
N LEU A 27 1.36 1.81 -12.33
CA LEU A 27 2.29 0.72 -12.63
C LEU A 27 1.90 -0.09 -13.88
N LEU A 28 0.60 -0.22 -14.17
CA LEU A 28 0.13 -0.95 -15.34
C LEU A 28 0.41 -0.18 -16.65
N ILE A 29 0.15 1.13 -16.63
CA ILE A 29 0.22 2.00 -17.81
C ILE A 29 1.65 2.51 -18.04
N ALA A 30 2.26 3.07 -17.01
CA ALA A 30 3.54 3.78 -17.07
C ALA A 30 4.50 3.33 -15.96
N PRO A 31 4.92 2.05 -15.94
CA PRO A 31 5.73 1.48 -14.86
C PRO A 31 7.06 2.22 -14.66
N SER A 32 7.77 2.57 -15.73
CA SER A 32 9.07 3.23 -15.62
C SER A 32 9.00 4.60 -14.96
N ILE A 33 7.93 5.38 -15.20
CA ILE A 33 7.77 6.72 -14.59
C ILE A 33 7.62 6.58 -13.07
N LEU A 34 6.77 5.66 -12.62
CA LEU A 34 6.53 5.46 -11.20
C LEU A 34 7.75 4.86 -10.50
N VAL A 35 8.43 3.91 -11.13
CA VAL A 35 9.66 3.32 -10.58
C VAL A 35 10.80 4.33 -10.53
N GLU A 36 10.97 5.17 -11.55
CA GLU A 36 11.97 6.23 -11.56
C GLU A 36 11.69 7.29 -10.49
N LEU A 37 10.43 7.70 -10.33
CA LEU A 37 10.05 8.61 -9.25
C LEU A 37 10.35 8.01 -7.87
N LEU A 38 10.10 6.71 -7.71
CA LEU A 38 10.24 5.99 -6.45
C LEU A 38 11.70 5.66 -6.10
N LEU A 39 12.46 5.14 -7.06
CA LEU A 39 13.80 4.57 -6.85
C LEU A 39 14.92 5.43 -7.43
N GLY A 40 14.60 6.44 -8.23
CA GLY A 40 15.57 7.33 -8.89
C GLY A 40 16.09 6.80 -10.23
N GLU A 41 15.65 5.60 -10.65
CA GLU A 41 16.11 4.95 -11.88
C GLU A 41 14.94 4.32 -12.65
N PRO A 42 14.86 4.48 -13.98
CA PRO A 42 13.82 3.86 -14.79
C PRO A 42 14.08 2.37 -14.99
N LEU A 43 13.00 1.61 -15.24
CA LEU A 43 13.12 0.20 -15.62
C LEU A 43 13.82 0.06 -16.98
N GLY A 44 14.98 -0.58 -16.99
CA GLY A 44 15.81 -0.76 -18.19
C GLY A 44 15.54 -2.03 -19.00
N SER A 45 14.68 -2.94 -18.53
CA SER A 45 14.46 -4.24 -19.19
C SER A 45 12.98 -4.58 -19.44
N PRO A 46 12.65 -5.27 -20.56
CA PRO A 46 11.29 -5.75 -20.82
C PRO A 46 10.76 -6.68 -19.72
N ALA A 47 11.62 -7.48 -19.10
CA ALA A 47 11.28 -8.32 -17.96
C ALA A 47 10.87 -7.48 -16.74
N GLY A 48 11.64 -6.43 -16.41
CA GLY A 48 11.32 -5.51 -15.32
C GLY A 48 9.99 -4.78 -15.54
N ILE A 49 9.73 -4.31 -16.76
CA ILE A 49 8.44 -3.71 -17.15
C ILE A 49 7.29 -4.69 -16.97
N THR A 50 7.48 -5.95 -17.34
CA THR A 50 6.45 -7.00 -17.20
C THR A 50 6.13 -7.28 -15.74
N VAL A 51 7.16 -7.44 -14.89
CA VAL A 51 7.01 -7.64 -13.44
C VAL A 51 6.33 -6.43 -12.78
N ALA A 52 6.67 -5.21 -13.18
CA ALA A 52 6.05 -3.99 -12.68
C ALA A 52 4.54 -3.93 -13.03
N ARG A 53 4.16 -4.32 -14.25
CA ARG A 53 2.75 -4.41 -14.66
C ARG A 53 1.97 -5.48 -13.90
N VAL A 54 2.57 -6.65 -13.68
CA VAL A 54 1.97 -7.71 -12.85
C VAL A 54 1.75 -7.21 -11.42
N THR A 55 2.74 -6.49 -10.88
CA THR A 55 2.61 -5.82 -9.58
C THR A 55 1.46 -4.81 -9.59
N GLY A 56 1.35 -3.98 -10.64
CA GLY A 56 0.24 -3.04 -10.82
C GLY A 56 -1.13 -3.71 -10.86
N ALA A 57 -1.27 -4.84 -11.56
CA ALA A 57 -2.50 -5.63 -11.60
C ALA A 57 -2.85 -6.24 -10.22
N ALA A 58 -1.83 -6.69 -9.47
CA ALA A 58 -2.02 -7.17 -8.10
C ALA A 58 -2.53 -6.06 -7.16
N LEU A 59 -1.97 -4.85 -7.25
CA LEU A 59 -2.42 -3.71 -6.45
C LEU A 59 -3.83 -3.24 -6.82
N LEU A 60 -4.17 -3.23 -8.12
CA LEU A 60 -5.54 -2.96 -8.56
C LEU A 60 -6.54 -3.97 -7.99
N THR A 61 -6.19 -5.25 -8.01
CA THR A 61 -7.02 -6.33 -7.45
C THR A 61 -7.19 -6.16 -5.95
N LEU A 62 -6.11 -5.82 -5.24
CA LEU A 62 -6.15 -5.52 -3.81
C LEU A 62 -7.03 -4.29 -3.50
N GLY A 63 -6.94 -3.24 -4.32
CA GLY A 63 -7.76 -2.04 -4.21
C GLY A 63 -9.25 -2.33 -4.38
N ILE A 64 -9.61 -3.15 -5.39
CA ILE A 64 -11.00 -3.62 -5.60
C ILE A 64 -11.46 -4.47 -4.43
N ALA A 65 -10.63 -5.40 -3.94
CA ALA A 65 -10.97 -6.22 -2.77
C ALA A 65 -11.25 -5.34 -1.54
N CYS A 66 -10.44 -4.29 -1.32
CA CYS A 66 -10.64 -3.33 -0.24
C CYS A 66 -11.92 -2.53 -0.40
N TRP A 67 -12.23 -2.13 -1.63
CA TRP A 67 -13.46 -1.43 -1.96
C TRP A 67 -14.71 -2.28 -1.74
N LEU A 68 -14.66 -3.59 -2.03
CA LEU A 68 -15.78 -4.50 -1.81
C LEU A 68 -15.96 -4.82 -0.32
N ALA A 69 -14.87 -5.10 0.39
CA ALA A 69 -14.90 -5.43 1.82
C ALA A 69 -15.39 -4.26 2.70
N ARG A 70 -15.38 -3.01 2.20
CA ARG A 70 -15.89 -1.84 2.94
C ARG A 70 -17.40 -1.93 3.23
N GLN A 71 -18.16 -2.66 2.40
CA GLN A 71 -19.61 -2.77 2.53
C GLN A 71 -20.04 -3.65 3.70
N ASP A 72 -19.16 -4.56 4.14
CA ASP A 72 -19.39 -5.43 5.30
C ASP A 72 -18.18 -5.37 6.23
N ALA A 73 -18.00 -4.21 6.86
CA ALA A 73 -16.88 -3.94 7.74
C ALA A 73 -16.84 -4.89 8.95
N ALA A 74 -17.94 -5.48 9.39
CA ALA A 74 -17.96 -6.41 10.54
C ALA A 74 -17.51 -7.84 10.16
N SER A 75 -17.47 -8.18 8.86
CA SER A 75 -17.18 -9.55 8.42
C SER A 75 -15.76 -10.04 8.72
N ARG A 76 -15.62 -11.38 8.77
CA ARG A 76 -14.33 -12.07 8.77
C ARG A 76 -13.50 -11.74 7.53
N ALA A 77 -14.14 -11.49 6.39
CA ALA A 77 -13.48 -11.08 5.15
C ALA A 77 -12.79 -9.72 5.31
N ALA A 78 -13.48 -8.72 5.89
CA ALA A 78 -12.87 -7.42 6.18
C ALA A 78 -11.69 -7.55 7.16
N LYS A 79 -11.78 -8.42 8.16
CA LYS A 79 -10.65 -8.68 9.08
C LYS A 79 -9.45 -9.30 8.35
N GLY A 80 -9.68 -10.33 7.53
CA GLY A 80 -8.64 -10.97 6.73
C GLY A 80 -7.95 -9.99 5.79
N LEU A 81 -8.71 -9.07 5.20
CA LEU A 81 -8.17 -8.06 4.31
C LEU A 81 -7.33 -6.99 5.03
N ILE A 82 -7.71 -6.60 6.26
CA ILE A 82 -6.86 -5.71 7.09
C ILE A 82 -5.53 -6.39 7.41
N VAL A 83 -5.51 -7.69 7.68
CA VAL A 83 -4.27 -8.44 7.91
C VAL A 83 -3.41 -8.51 6.65
N ALA A 84 -4.02 -8.79 5.49
CA ALA A 84 -3.32 -8.79 4.21
C ALA A 84 -2.71 -7.40 3.91
N MET A 85 -3.46 -6.33 4.18
CA MET A 85 -3.00 -4.95 4.00
C MET A 85 -1.86 -4.59 4.95
N LEU A 86 -1.90 -5.06 6.20
CA LEU A 86 -0.78 -4.89 7.13
C LEU A 86 0.48 -5.58 6.62
N LEU A 87 0.38 -6.84 6.19
CA LEU A 87 1.51 -7.59 5.65
C LEU A 87 2.09 -6.90 4.41
N TYR A 88 1.22 -6.45 3.50
CA TYR A 88 1.62 -5.71 2.32
C TYR A 88 2.39 -4.42 2.68
N ASN A 89 1.84 -3.58 3.55
CA ASN A 89 2.49 -2.33 3.94
C ASN A 89 3.87 -2.56 4.59
N VAL A 90 3.99 -3.55 5.48
CA VAL A 90 5.26 -3.91 6.11
C VAL A 90 6.27 -4.42 5.07
N ALA A 91 5.83 -5.28 4.15
CA ALA A 91 6.69 -5.81 3.10
C ALA A 91 7.23 -4.70 2.19
N VAL A 92 6.39 -3.74 1.77
CA VAL A 92 6.82 -2.59 0.96
C VAL A 92 7.83 -1.74 1.70
N VAL A 93 7.57 -1.39 2.98
CA VAL A 93 8.54 -0.63 3.79
C VAL A 93 9.87 -1.36 3.88
N ALA A 94 9.85 -2.67 4.15
CA ALA A 94 11.06 -3.48 4.24
C ALA A 94 11.83 -3.49 2.92
N VAL A 95 11.15 -3.72 1.78
CA VAL A 95 11.76 -3.74 0.45
C VAL A 95 12.37 -2.38 0.11
N LEU A 96 11.67 -1.27 0.34
CA LEU A 96 12.18 0.07 0.04
C LEU A 96 13.35 0.48 0.94
N VAL A 97 13.32 0.11 2.22
CA VAL A 97 14.44 0.34 3.14
C VAL A 97 15.65 -0.50 2.73
N ILE A 98 15.46 -1.75 2.30
CA ILE A 98 16.55 -2.59 1.78
C ILE A 98 17.13 -1.98 0.51
N ALA A 99 16.30 -1.59 -0.45
CA ALA A 99 16.73 -0.94 -1.69
C ALA A 99 17.54 0.33 -1.40
N TRP A 100 17.07 1.17 -0.48
CA TRP A 100 17.78 2.38 -0.08
C TRP A 100 19.14 2.08 0.57
N THR A 101 19.17 1.16 1.53
CA THR A 101 20.37 0.91 2.36
C THR A 101 21.42 0.02 1.68
N ARG A 102 21.00 -0.90 0.80
CA ARG A 102 21.91 -1.86 0.14
C ARG A 102 22.25 -1.50 -1.28
N GLU A 103 21.27 -0.97 -2.03
CA GLU A 103 21.41 -0.69 -3.47
C GLU A 103 21.65 0.82 -3.71
N GLY A 104 21.46 1.66 -2.68
CA GLY A 104 21.64 3.11 -2.79
C GLY A 104 20.53 3.81 -3.58
N LEU A 105 19.44 3.10 -3.90
CA LEU A 105 18.32 3.63 -4.65
C LEU A 105 17.60 4.71 -3.84
N SER A 106 17.36 5.86 -4.45
CA SER A 106 16.80 7.02 -3.77
C SER A 106 16.11 7.96 -4.76
N GLY A 107 14.82 7.75 -4.98
CA GLY A 107 13.95 8.68 -5.71
C GLY A 107 13.24 9.66 -4.78
N ILE A 108 12.70 10.75 -5.35
CA ILE A 108 11.88 11.75 -4.62
C ILE A 108 10.65 11.09 -3.96
N GLY A 109 10.11 10.04 -4.57
CA GLY A 109 8.97 9.28 -4.08
C GLY A 109 9.29 8.29 -2.96
N LEU A 110 10.56 7.95 -2.72
CA LEU A 110 10.94 6.89 -1.76
C LEU A 110 10.44 7.20 -0.35
N LEU A 111 10.83 8.36 0.18
CA LEU A 111 10.47 8.77 1.53
C LEU A 111 8.95 8.92 1.72
N PRO A 112 8.21 9.63 0.83
CA PRO A 112 6.76 9.70 0.91
C PRO A 112 6.09 8.32 0.96
N VAL A 113 6.52 7.37 0.12
CA VAL A 113 5.91 6.04 0.05
C VAL A 113 6.21 5.22 1.31
N VAL A 114 7.45 5.24 1.80
CA VAL A 114 7.82 4.59 3.07
C VAL A 114 6.98 5.12 4.23
N LEU A 115 6.86 6.45 4.36
CA LEU A 115 6.06 7.07 5.43
C LEU A 115 4.57 6.73 5.30
N ALA A 116 4.02 6.80 4.09
CA ALA A 116 2.62 6.46 3.84
C ALA A 116 2.32 5.01 4.24
N HIS A 117 3.16 4.05 3.84
CA HIS A 117 2.97 2.64 4.17
C HIS A 117 3.18 2.35 5.66
N ALA A 118 4.13 3.02 6.31
CA ALA A 118 4.30 2.91 7.76
C ALA A 118 3.06 3.41 8.54
N VAL A 119 2.48 4.53 8.12
CA VAL A 119 1.24 5.07 8.71
C VAL A 119 0.06 4.12 8.47
N LEU A 120 -0.08 3.59 7.26
CA LEU A 120 -1.14 2.63 6.93
C LEU A 120 -0.99 1.33 7.73
N ALA A 121 0.23 0.81 7.90
CA ALA A 121 0.50 -0.34 8.76
C ALA A 121 0.07 -0.08 10.21
N ALA A 122 0.46 1.07 10.78
CA ALA A 122 0.05 1.46 12.13
C ALA A 122 -1.48 1.57 12.25
N TRP A 123 -2.15 2.10 11.22
CA TRP A 123 -3.61 2.18 11.18
C TRP A 123 -4.25 0.79 11.10
N CYS A 124 -3.71 -0.14 10.31
CA CYS A 124 -4.18 -1.53 10.26
C CYS A 124 -4.09 -2.21 11.64
N VAL A 125 -2.98 -2.01 12.36
CA VAL A 125 -2.81 -2.50 13.74
C VAL A 125 -3.88 -1.93 14.65
N ALA A 126 -4.08 -0.60 14.65
CA ALA A 126 -5.15 0.04 15.43
C ALA A 126 -6.54 -0.52 15.09
N GLY A 127 -6.83 -0.74 13.81
CA GLY A 127 -8.07 -1.35 13.33
C GLY A 127 -8.31 -2.77 13.85
N LEU A 128 -7.25 -3.58 13.92
CA LEU A 128 -7.32 -4.94 14.48
C LEU A 128 -7.51 -4.93 16.00
N LEU A 129 -6.80 -4.04 16.71
CA LEU A 129 -6.90 -3.92 18.16
C LEU A 129 -8.31 -3.49 18.61
N MET A 130 -8.92 -2.50 17.94
CA MET A 130 -10.29 -2.08 18.25
C MET A 130 -11.31 -3.20 18.07
N ARG A 131 -11.13 -4.07 17.07
CA ARG A 131 -12.01 -5.22 16.80
C ARG A 131 -11.80 -6.41 17.74
N ALA A 132 -10.65 -6.50 18.41
CA ALA A 132 -10.37 -7.57 19.37
C ALA A 132 -11.04 -7.31 20.74
N GLY A 133 -11.39 -6.05 21.03
CA GLY A 133 -12.09 -5.65 22.25
C GLY A 133 -13.60 -5.41 22.10
N SER A 134 -14.17 -5.70 20.92
CA SER A 134 -15.62 -5.63 20.63
C SER A 134 -16.25 -7.01 20.77
#